data_AF-A0A4Q9KSK6-F1
#
_entry.id   AF-A0A4Q9KSK6-F1
#
_cell.length_a   1.000
_cell.length_b   1.000
_cell.length_c   1.000
_cell.angle_alpha   90.00
_cell.angle_beta   90.00
_cell.angle_gamma   90.00
#
_symmetry.space_group_name_H-M   'P 1'
#
loop_
_entity.id
_entity.type
_entity.pdbx_description
1 polymer ?
#
loop_
_entity_poly.entity_id
_entity_poly.type
_entity_poly.pdbx_seq_one_letter_code
_entity_poly.pdbx_strand_id
1 'polypeptide(L)'
;MTESKREDGRVRHKKMGWSKPRIFISSLLIILSIVFSIYIIYPLTQGEYEPKYFAGLFFVLLHFFYIFSIVTVKRRRQFVFWMISFLLLDSITFIFVFYEDIIV
;
A
#
# COMPACT_ATOMS: atom_id res chain seq x y z
N MET A 1 48.29 37.88 8.16
CA MET A 1 47.34 37.45 9.19
C MET A 1 46.05 37.07 8.48
N THR A 2 46.00 35.83 8.03
CA THR A 2 45.04 35.29 7.04
C THR A 2 44.19 34.23 7.72
N GLU A 3 43.01 34.60 8.21
CA GLU A 3 41.94 33.64 8.50
C GLU A 3 40.60 34.26 8.16
N SER A 4 40.31 34.28 6.85
CA SER A 4 38.96 34.45 6.33
C SER A 4 38.16 33.22 6.76
N LYS A 5 37.16 33.48 7.63
CA LYS A 5 36.12 32.56 8.10
C LYS A 5 35.69 31.61 6.97
N ARG A 6 36.03 30.33 7.10
CA ARG A 6 35.37 29.27 6.35
C ARG A 6 33.90 29.28 6.76
N GLU A 7 33.05 29.79 5.87
CA GLU A 7 31.62 29.51 5.90
C GLU A 7 31.46 28.00 5.78
N ASP A 8 31.32 27.35 6.94
CA ASP A 8 30.86 25.98 7.05
C ASP A 8 29.41 25.94 6.55
N GLY A 9 29.29 25.81 5.24
CA GLY A 9 28.08 25.51 4.50
C GLY A 9 27.59 24.14 4.95
N ARG A 10 27.00 24.09 6.15
CA ARG A 10 26.17 22.98 6.62
C ARG A 10 24.97 22.89 5.69
N VAL A 11 25.18 22.20 4.57
CA VAL A 11 24.14 21.63 3.74
C VAL A 11 23.30 20.79 4.69
N ARG A 12 22.20 21.37 5.18
CA ARG A 12 21.20 20.63 5.93
C ARG A 12 20.76 19.51 5.01
N HIS A 13 21.26 18.29 5.25
CA HIS A 13 20.64 17.08 4.78
C HIS A 13 19.24 17.05 5.38
N LYS A 14 18.30 17.72 4.69
CA LYS A 14 16.88 17.67 4.99
C LYS A 14 16.53 16.21 4.77
N LYS A 15 16.52 15.42 5.86
CA LYS A 15 16.01 14.05 5.86
C LYS A 15 14.69 14.14 5.10
N MET A 16 14.63 13.57 3.90
CA MET A 16 13.41 13.45 3.11
C MET A 16 12.55 12.39 3.80
N GLY A 17 12.09 12.72 5.01
CA GLY A 17 11.07 11.98 5.71
C GLY A 17 9.81 12.00 4.88
N TRP A 18 9.00 10.96 5.04
CA TRP A 18 7.71 10.91 4.39
C TRP A 18 6.88 12.12 4.85
N SER A 19 6.21 12.79 3.90
CA SER A 19 5.29 13.87 4.23
C SER A 19 4.13 13.31 5.07
N LYS A 20 3.64 14.03 6.09
CA LYS A 20 2.50 13.60 6.93
C LYS A 20 1.29 13.08 6.11
N PRO A 21 0.80 13.78 5.06
CA PRO A 21 -0.28 13.26 4.20
C PRO A 21 0.09 11.96 3.48
N ARG A 22 1.37 11.78 3.12
CA ARG A 22 1.84 10.54 2.49
C ARG A 22 1.65 9.35 3.41
N ILE A 23 2.01 9.50 4.67
CA ILE A 23 1.87 8.47 5.69
C ILE A 23 0.38 8.16 5.90
N PHE A 24 -0.45 9.20 6.07
CA PHE A 24 -1.88 9.03 6.32
C PHE A 24 -2.58 8.22 5.22
N ILE A 25 -2.41 8.60 3.94
CA ILE A 25 -3.09 7.91 2.84
C ILE A 25 -2.54 6.49 2.65
N SER A 26 -1.22 6.28 2.79
CA SER A 26 -0.66 4.92 2.74
C SER A 26 -1.18 4.04 3.87
N SER A 27 -1.27 4.57 5.09
CA SER A 27 -1.84 3.83 6.22
C SER A 27 -3.29 3.44 5.96
N LEU A 28 -4.10 4.33 5.38
CA LEU A 28 -5.49 4.03 5.05
C LEU A 28 -5.60 2.87 4.05
N LEU A 29 -4.83 2.90 2.95
CA LEU A 29 -4.79 1.83 1.95
C LEU A 29 -4.31 0.50 2.56
N ILE A 30 -3.29 0.54 3.41
CA ILE A 30 -2.79 -0.67 4.08
C ILE A 30 -3.87 -1.28 4.99
N ILE A 31 -4.59 -0.46 5.76
CA ILE A 31 -5.67 -0.95 6.62
C ILE A 31 -6.79 -1.58 5.77
N LEU A 32 -7.19 -0.91 4.70
CA LEU A 32 -8.22 -1.41 3.78
C LEU A 32 -7.83 -2.75 3.14
N SER A 33 -6.59 -2.83 2.66
CA SER A 33 -6.01 -4.05 2.09
C SER A 33 -5.95 -5.23 3.09
N ILE A 34 -5.64 -4.96 4.36
CA ILE A 34 -5.70 -5.97 5.43
C ILE A 34 -7.14 -6.46 5.64
N VAL A 35 -8.11 -5.54 5.68
CA VAL A 35 -9.53 -5.88 5.84
C VAL A 35 -10.00 -6.79 4.69
N PHE A 36 -9.69 -6.45 3.44
CA PHE A 36 -10.01 -7.31 2.29
C PHE A 36 -9.34 -8.67 2.38
N SER A 37 -8.07 -8.71 2.81
CA SER A 37 -7.35 -9.97 2.95
C SER A 37 -7.99 -10.89 3.99
N ILE A 38 -8.40 -10.33 5.14
CA ILE A 38 -9.12 -11.07 6.18
C ILE A 38 -10.47 -11.55 5.65
N TYR A 39 -11.21 -10.70 4.93
CA TYR A 39 -12.51 -11.08 4.38
C TYR A 39 -12.41 -12.26 3.41
N ILE A 40 -11.37 -12.29 2.58
CA ILE A 40 -11.12 -13.40 1.65
C ILE A 40 -10.69 -14.68 2.38
N ILE A 41 -9.84 -14.56 3.40
CA ILE A 41 -9.30 -15.71 4.13
C ILE A 41 -10.32 -16.32 5.08
N TYR A 42 -11.18 -15.49 5.70
CA TYR A 42 -12.08 -15.94 6.76
C TYR A 42 -12.98 -17.13 6.37
N PRO A 43 -13.68 -17.12 5.21
CA PRO A 43 -14.44 -18.27 4.73
C PRO A 43 -13.60 -19.56 4.59
N LEU A 44 -12.37 -19.44 4.08
CA LEU A 44 -11.45 -20.58 3.95
C LEU A 44 -11.09 -21.18 5.31
N THR A 45 -10.98 -20.36 6.37
CA THR A 45 -10.73 -20.85 7.74
C THR A 45 -11.95 -21.54 8.35
N GLN A 46 -13.16 -21.24 7.86
CA GLN A 46 -14.40 -21.90 8.25
C GLN A 46 -14.67 -23.18 7.43
N GLY A 47 -13.79 -23.53 6.48
CA GLY A 47 -13.94 -24.70 5.63
C GLY A 47 -14.78 -24.48 4.36
N GLU A 48 -15.07 -23.22 4.01
CA GLU A 48 -15.75 -22.87 2.77
C GLU A 48 -14.74 -22.76 1.62
N TYR A 49 -14.64 -23.81 0.80
CA TYR A 49 -13.67 -23.92 -0.30
C TYR A 49 -14.27 -23.60 -1.67
N GLU A 50 -15.16 -22.62 -1.75
CA GLU A 50 -15.67 -22.17 -3.04
C GLU A 50 -14.53 -21.65 -3.93
N PRO A 51 -14.58 -21.90 -5.27
CA PRO A 51 -13.54 -21.44 -6.19
C PRO A 51 -13.25 -19.94 -6.10
N LYS A 52 -14.25 -19.13 -5.74
CA LYS A 52 -14.11 -17.67 -5.57
C LYS A 52 -13.12 -17.31 -4.46
N TYR A 53 -13.16 -18.00 -3.31
CA TYR A 53 -12.26 -17.73 -2.20
C TYR A 53 -10.85 -18.22 -2.49
N PHE A 54 -10.72 -19.33 -3.21
CA PHE A 54 -9.42 -19.83 -3.67
C PHE A 54 -8.77 -18.88 -4.68
N ALA A 55 -9.53 -18.36 -5.64
CA ALA A 55 -9.08 -17.29 -6.54
C ALA A 55 -8.76 -15.99 -5.77
N GLY A 56 -9.51 -15.71 -4.71
CA GLY A 56 -9.27 -14.62 -3.77
C GLY A 56 -7.86 -14.62 -3.17
N LEU A 57 -7.26 -15.79 -2.93
CA LEU A 57 -5.90 -15.90 -2.38
C LEU A 57 -4.84 -15.21 -3.27
N PHE A 58 -5.06 -15.16 -4.58
CA PHE A 58 -4.19 -14.41 -5.48
C PHE A 58 -4.21 -12.90 -5.16
N PHE A 59 -5.40 -12.34 -4.89
CA PHE A 59 -5.53 -10.95 -4.48
C PHE A 59 -4.84 -10.69 -3.14
N VAL A 60 -4.96 -11.61 -2.18
CA VAL A 60 -4.25 -11.53 -0.89
C VAL A 60 -2.73 -11.44 -1.09
N LEU A 61 -2.16 -12.30 -1.95
CA LEU A 61 -0.72 -12.26 -2.27
C LEU A 61 -0.33 -10.93 -2.92
N LEU A 62 -1.14 -10.41 -3.84
CA LEU A 62 -0.92 -9.10 -4.44
C LEU A 62 -0.96 -7.98 -3.40
N HIS A 63 -1.91 -8.02 -2.47
CA HIS A 63 -2.03 -7.05 -1.38
C HIS A 63 -0.74 -6.99 -0.55
N PHE A 64 -0.22 -8.14 -0.12
CA PHE A 64 1.06 -8.19 0.59
C PHE A 64 2.24 -7.65 -0.24
N PHE A 65 2.29 -7.97 -1.53
CA PHE A 65 3.31 -7.45 -2.45
C PHE A 65 3.25 -5.92 -2.56
N TYR A 66 2.05 -5.34 -2.69
CA TYR A 66 1.86 -3.89 -2.78
C TYR A 66 2.15 -3.17 -1.47
N ILE A 67 1.75 -3.74 -0.32
CA ILE A 67 2.11 -3.21 1.00
C ILE A 67 3.64 -3.12 1.13
N PHE A 68 4.35 -4.21 0.82
CA PHE A 68 5.81 -4.22 0.87
C PHE A 68 6.44 -3.19 -0.09
N SER A 69 5.88 -3.09 -1.30
CA SER A 69 6.36 -2.16 -2.32
C SER A 69 6.18 -0.69 -1.89
N ILE A 70 5.07 -0.35 -1.24
CA ILE A 70 4.85 0.99 -0.68
C ILE A 70 5.86 1.31 0.42
N VAL A 71 6.00 0.40 1.40
CA VAL A 71 6.86 0.61 2.57
C VAL A 71 8.33 0.78 2.17
N THR A 72 8.79 0.07 1.14
CA THR A 72 10.19 0.10 0.69
C THR A 72 10.53 1.29 -0.21
N VAL A 73 9.54 1.97 -0.81
CA VAL A 73 9.81 2.98 -1.82
C VAL A 73 10.23 4.33 -1.25
N LYS A 74 11.43 4.77 -1.65
CA LYS A 74 12.02 6.05 -1.20
C LYS A 74 11.76 7.20 -2.18
N ARG A 75 11.64 6.94 -3.49
CA ARG A 75 11.47 7.98 -4.52
C ARG A 75 10.00 8.41 -4.64
N ARG A 76 9.75 9.72 -4.69
CA ARG A 76 8.39 10.30 -4.76
C ARG A 76 7.58 9.87 -5.99
N ARG A 77 8.19 9.79 -7.18
CA ARG A 77 7.49 9.38 -8.42
C ARG A 77 7.07 7.92 -8.38
N GLN A 78 7.97 7.04 -7.93
CA GLN A 78 7.68 5.62 -7.75
C GLN A 78 6.56 5.44 -6.71
N PHE A 79 6.58 6.22 -5.63
CA PHE A 79 5.51 6.18 -4.63
C PHE A 79 4.13 6.50 -5.21
N VAL A 80 4.00 7.55 -6.01
CA VAL A 80 2.69 7.88 -6.62
C VAL A 80 2.22 6.76 -7.52
N PHE A 81 3.12 6.17 -8.32
CA PHE A 81 2.80 5.00 -9.15
C PHE A 81 2.29 3.83 -8.30
N TRP A 82 3.04 3.45 -7.25
CA TRP A 82 2.64 2.35 -6.36
C TRP A 82 1.32 2.61 -5.64
N MET A 83 1.06 3.86 -5.23
CA MET A 83 -0.21 4.24 -4.59
C MET A 83 -1.40 4.09 -5.52
N ILE A 84 -1.28 4.56 -6.77
CA ILE A 84 -2.36 4.45 -7.76
C ILE A 84 -2.63 2.98 -8.08
N SER A 85 -1.58 2.19 -8.30
CA SER A 85 -1.71 0.76 -8.54
C SER A 85 -2.28 0.02 -7.34
N PHE A 86 -1.97 0.44 -6.12
CA PHE A 86 -2.53 -0.17 -4.92
C PHE A 86 -4.03 0.17 -4.76
N LEU A 87 -4.41 1.42 -5.01
CA LEU A 87 -5.82 1.82 -5.02
C LEU A 87 -6.62 1.09 -6.11
N LEU A 88 -6.01 0.84 -7.27
CA LEU A 88 -6.61 0.02 -8.32
C LEU A 88 -6.80 -1.43 -7.85
N LEU A 89 -5.82 -2.00 -7.17
CA LEU A 89 -5.92 -3.34 -6.59
C LEU A 89 -7.05 -3.43 -5.57
N ASP A 90 -7.15 -2.47 -4.64
CA ASP A 90 -8.25 -2.38 -3.67
C ASP A 90 -9.61 -2.30 -4.39
N SER A 91 -9.71 -1.49 -5.45
CA SER A 91 -10.94 -1.32 -6.22
C SER A 91 -11.37 -2.61 -6.93
N ILE A 92 -10.42 -3.31 -7.56
CA ILE A 92 -10.69 -4.60 -8.23
C ILE A 92 -11.05 -5.66 -7.18
N THR A 93 -10.36 -5.68 -6.04
CA THR A 93 -10.66 -6.62 -4.94
C THR A 93 -12.07 -6.38 -4.40
N PHE A 94 -12.45 -5.12 -4.20
CA PHE A 94 -13.81 -4.75 -3.79
C PHE A 94 -14.84 -5.28 -4.78
N ILE A 95 -14.65 -5.02 -6.08
CA ILE A 95 -15.55 -5.52 -7.13
C ILE A 95 -15.60 -7.05 -7.10
N PHE A 96 -14.45 -7.73 -7.01
CA PHE A 96 -14.39 -9.19 -6.98
C PHE A 96 -15.15 -9.79 -5.78
N VAL A 97 -14.98 -9.18 -4.61
CA VAL A 97 -15.59 -9.65 -3.36
C VAL A 97 -17.10 -9.39 -3.33
N PHE A 98 -17.55 -8.23 -3.81
CA PHE A 98 -18.95 -7.80 -3.75
C PHE A 98 -19.67 -7.90 -5.09
N TYR A 99 -19.10 -8.61 -6.08
CA TYR A 99 -19.66 -8.70 -7.43
C TYR A 99 -21.10 -9.22 -7.41
N GLU A 100 -21.35 -10.26 -6.61
CA GLU A 100 -22.66 -10.89 -6.48
C GLU A 100 -23.67 -9.95 -5.79
N ASP A 101 -23.23 -9.18 -4.80
CA ASP A 101 -24.09 -8.23 -4.06
C ASP A 101 -24.43 -6.95 -4.84
N ILE A 102 -23.61 -6.58 -5.84
CA ILE A 102 -23.83 -5.36 -6.65
C ILE A 102 -24.78 -5.61 -7.83
N ILE A 103 -24.83 -6.83 -8.34
CA ILE A 103 -25.54 -7.18 -9.59
C ILE A 103 -26.92 -7.78 -9.33
N VAL A 104 -27.16 -8.29 -8.12
CA VAL A 104 -28.48 -8.76 -7.65
C VAL A 104 -29.32 -7.59 -7.14
#